data_AF-A0A1L7IZK2-F1
#
_entry.id   AF-A0A1L7IZK2-F1
#
_cell.length_a   1.000
_cell.length_b   1.000
_cell.length_c   1.000
_cell.angle_alpha   90.00
_cell.angle_beta   90.00
_cell.angle_gamma   90.00
#
_symmetry.space_group_name_H-M   'P 1'
#
loop_
_entity.id
_entity.type
_entity.pdbx_description
1 polymer ?
#
loop_
_entity_poly.entity_id
_entity_poly.type
_entity_poly.pdbx_seq_one_letter_code
_entity_poly.pdbx_strand_id
1 'polypeptide(L)'
;MFDENIVKTGSNEMELVDFRIFKQGHDKVYEGIYGVNVSKVREIIKIPSLTELPGVPDYIEGIFDLRGVVIPVVNLAKWMQITEPESTMLKPRVIITEFSNILIGFIVHEAKRIRRINWKDIEPATFSTGSGALDKGKITGVTRIENDEVLLILDLESVVEDLGIYAPKTDIDFGKIEKFTGTALILDDSMTARKRVKEMMQQMGFQVVEAKDGVEGINKLEELSQVYGESLNDTLKIIVSDVEMPQMDGFHFAARIKEDPRFKDIPIVFNSSLSNEFMNEKGVQEAGGEGYLVKFNASDFFNEIAKVIKKHQSQEQG
;
A
#
# COMPACT_ATOMS: atom_id res chain seq x y z
N MET A 1 9.71 24.64 17.85
CA MET A 1 8.77 23.92 18.73
C MET A 1 7.91 23.08 17.82
N PHE A 2 8.17 21.78 17.78
CA PHE A 2 7.39 20.81 17.02
C PHE A 2 5.96 20.80 17.58
N ASP A 3 4.95 20.85 16.72
CA ASP A 3 3.58 20.69 17.14
C ASP A 3 3.38 19.23 17.59
N GLU A 4 3.30 19.01 18.90
CA GLU A 4 3.12 17.69 19.52
C GLU A 4 1.82 16.98 19.05
N ASN A 5 0.95 17.67 18.32
CA ASN A 5 -0.24 17.08 17.71
C ASN A 5 0.04 16.37 16.37
N ILE A 6 1.11 16.71 15.65
CA ILE A 6 1.47 16.05 14.38
C ILE A 6 2.14 14.69 14.63
N VAL A 7 2.85 14.55 15.77
CA VAL A 7 3.57 13.33 16.16
C VAL A 7 2.64 12.27 16.82
N LYS A 8 1.34 12.58 16.98
CA LYS A 8 0.39 11.77 17.76
C LYS A 8 -0.55 10.87 16.97
N THR A 9 -0.24 10.55 15.72
CA THR A 9 -1.09 9.65 14.92
C THR A 9 -0.32 8.44 14.40
N GLY A 10 0.18 7.64 15.34
CA GLY A 10 0.60 6.28 15.06
C GLY A 10 0.26 5.41 16.25
N SER A 11 -0.97 4.89 16.34
CA SER A 11 -1.19 3.75 17.22
C SER A 11 -0.25 2.65 16.72
N ASN A 12 0.53 2.04 17.61
CA ASN A 12 1.33 0.84 17.31
C ASN A 12 0.42 -0.41 17.06
N GLU A 13 -0.77 -0.18 16.52
CA GLU A 13 -1.86 -1.11 16.29
C GLU A 13 -2.43 -0.84 14.89
N MET A 14 -2.70 -1.93 14.18
CA MET A 14 -3.40 -1.95 12.90
C MET A 14 -4.87 -2.28 13.14
N GLU A 15 -5.77 -1.53 12.51
CA GLU A 15 -7.20 -1.84 12.50
C GLU A 15 -7.55 -2.66 11.26
N LEU A 16 -8.15 -3.85 11.48
CA LEU A 16 -8.53 -4.78 10.43
C LEU A 16 -10.03 -5.02 10.44
N VAL A 17 -10.67 -4.94 9.27
CA VAL A 17 -12.02 -5.50 9.07
C VAL A 17 -11.88 -7.02 9.02
N ASP A 18 -12.43 -7.70 10.03
CA ASP A 18 -12.47 -9.15 10.12
C ASP A 18 -13.62 -9.73 9.29
N PHE A 19 -13.32 -10.58 8.30
CA PHE A 19 -14.32 -11.20 7.44
C PHE A 19 -14.05 -12.69 7.19
N ARG A 20 -15.05 -13.38 6.65
CA ARG A 20 -15.03 -14.82 6.39
C ARG A 20 -15.21 -15.12 4.92
N ILE A 21 -14.47 -16.13 4.47
CA ILE A 21 -14.74 -16.85 3.24
C ILE A 21 -14.76 -18.35 3.56
N PHE A 22 -15.94 -18.93 3.57
CA PHE A 22 -16.14 -20.37 3.63
C PHE A 22 -15.79 -21.08 2.32
N LYS A 23 -15.10 -22.22 2.43
CA LYS A 23 -14.74 -23.11 1.33
C LYS A 23 -15.40 -24.47 1.54
N GLN A 24 -16.08 -24.97 0.51
CA GLN A 24 -16.56 -26.34 0.47
C GLN A 24 -15.37 -27.30 0.33
N GLY A 25 -15.17 -28.16 1.33
CA GLY A 25 -14.29 -29.31 1.25
C GLY A 25 -15.06 -30.58 0.86
N HIS A 26 -14.36 -31.73 0.86
CA HIS A 26 -14.98 -33.01 0.52
C HIS A 26 -16.09 -33.40 1.51
N ASP A 27 -15.81 -33.32 2.81
CA ASP A 27 -16.76 -33.76 3.86
C ASP A 27 -17.12 -32.66 4.88
N LYS A 28 -16.52 -31.48 4.76
CA LYS A 28 -16.76 -30.36 5.68
C LYS A 28 -16.57 -29.01 5.02
N VAL A 29 -17.21 -28.00 5.59
CA VAL A 29 -16.99 -26.59 5.24
C VAL A 29 -15.82 -26.07 6.06
N TYR A 30 -14.85 -25.46 5.38
CA TYR A 30 -13.71 -24.80 6.00
C TYR A 30 -13.99 -23.30 6.12
N GLU A 31 -13.77 -22.73 7.29
CA GLU A 31 -13.88 -21.28 7.52
C GLU A 31 -12.51 -20.64 7.32
N GLY A 32 -12.37 -19.82 6.28
CA GLY A 32 -11.22 -18.95 6.10
C GLY A 32 -11.44 -17.60 6.80
N ILE A 33 -10.47 -17.18 7.61
CA ILE A 33 -10.50 -15.94 8.38
C ILE A 33 -9.52 -14.95 7.76
N TYR A 34 -10.05 -13.80 7.34
CA TYR A 34 -9.29 -12.80 6.61
C TYR A 34 -9.48 -11.41 7.22
N GLY A 35 -8.47 -10.56 7.03
CA GLY A 35 -8.50 -9.16 7.40
C GLY A 35 -8.12 -8.25 6.25
N VAL A 36 -8.72 -7.07 6.19
CA VAL A 36 -8.26 -5.96 5.35
C VAL A 36 -8.08 -4.71 6.21
N ASN A 37 -7.07 -3.90 5.91
CA ASN A 37 -6.82 -2.64 6.61
C ASN A 37 -8.07 -1.72 6.54
N VAL A 38 -8.55 -1.27 7.69
CA VAL A 38 -9.68 -0.34 7.80
C VAL A 38 -9.40 0.97 7.09
N SER A 39 -8.13 1.43 7.00
CA SER A 39 -7.78 2.67 6.29
C SER A 39 -8.16 2.64 4.80
N LYS A 40 -8.35 1.45 4.23
CA LYS A 40 -8.76 1.23 2.84
C LYS A 40 -10.26 0.99 2.69
N VAL A 41 -11.01 0.88 3.78
CA VAL A 41 -12.43 0.51 3.77
C VAL A 41 -13.28 1.76 4.00
N ARG A 42 -14.15 2.06 3.03
CA ARG A 42 -15.09 3.18 3.11
C ARG A 42 -16.35 2.82 3.88
N GLU A 43 -16.98 1.71 3.51
CA GLU A 43 -18.18 1.21 4.19
C GLU A 43 -18.41 -0.28 3.89
N ILE A 44 -19.21 -0.95 4.73
CA ILE A 44 -19.62 -2.35 4.54
C ILE A 44 -21.14 -2.40 4.42
N ILE A 45 -21.63 -2.87 3.28
CA ILE A 45 -23.05 -2.90 2.95
C ILE A 45 -23.55 -4.34 2.73
N LYS A 46 -24.87 -4.52 2.69
CA LYS A 46 -25.46 -5.75 2.15
C LYS A 46 -25.29 -5.76 0.64
N ILE A 47 -25.30 -6.94 0.01
CA ILE A 47 -25.29 -7.04 -1.46
C ILE A 47 -26.45 -6.21 -2.03
N PRO A 48 -26.16 -5.16 -2.83
CA PRO A 48 -27.18 -4.40 -3.53
C PRO A 48 -27.64 -5.14 -4.79
N SER A 49 -28.66 -4.63 -5.47
CA SER A 49 -28.97 -5.09 -6.82
C SER A 49 -27.83 -4.73 -7.77
N LEU A 50 -27.24 -5.74 -8.40
CA LEU A 50 -26.12 -5.57 -9.34
C LEU A 50 -26.64 -5.54 -10.77
N THR A 51 -25.98 -4.74 -11.61
CA THR A 51 -26.16 -4.76 -13.06
C THR A 51 -25.03 -5.56 -13.68
N GLU A 52 -25.38 -6.62 -14.40
CA GLU A 52 -24.41 -7.48 -15.07
C GLU A 52 -23.65 -6.73 -16.18
N LEU A 53 -22.37 -7.05 -16.33
CA LEU A 53 -21.53 -6.54 -17.40
C LEU A 53 -21.26 -7.64 -18.43
N PRO A 54 -21.42 -7.39 -19.74
CA PRO A 54 -21.10 -8.39 -20.75
C PRO A 54 -19.58 -8.55 -20.92
N GLY A 55 -19.13 -9.79 -21.09
CA GLY A 55 -17.73 -10.10 -21.43
C GLY A 55 -16.72 -9.93 -20.29
N VAL A 56 -17.18 -9.76 -19.05
CA VAL A 56 -16.31 -9.75 -17.87
C VAL A 56 -16.07 -11.16 -17.34
N PRO A 57 -14.96 -11.40 -16.62
CA PRO A 57 -14.74 -12.67 -15.93
C PRO A 57 -15.80 -12.98 -14.86
N ASP A 58 -16.03 -14.26 -14.58
CA ASP A 58 -17.10 -14.74 -13.67
C ASP A 58 -16.99 -14.23 -12.21
N TYR A 59 -15.81 -13.79 -11.80
CA TYR A 59 -15.59 -13.18 -10.48
C TYR A 59 -16.03 -11.71 -10.42
N ILE A 60 -16.32 -11.07 -11.55
CA ILE A 60 -16.94 -9.73 -11.59
C ILE A 60 -18.46 -9.94 -11.66
N GLU A 61 -19.14 -9.71 -10.54
CA GLU A 61 -20.60 -9.92 -10.43
C GLU A 61 -21.40 -8.78 -11.09
N GLY A 62 -20.76 -7.65 -11.34
CA GLY A 62 -21.36 -6.52 -12.04
C GLY A 62 -20.98 -5.17 -11.44
N ILE A 63 -21.86 -4.18 -11.64
CA ILE A 63 -21.72 -2.82 -11.12
C ILE A 63 -22.97 -2.41 -10.34
N PHE A 64 -22.83 -1.44 -9.43
CA PHE A 64 -23.97 -0.79 -8.78
C PHE A 64 -23.70 0.70 -8.53
N ASP A 65 -24.76 1.48 -8.36
CA ASP A 65 -24.65 2.88 -7.95
C ASP A 65 -24.60 3.02 -6.44
N LEU A 66 -23.54 3.66 -5.94
CA LEU A 66 -23.45 4.11 -4.55
C LEU A 66 -23.41 5.64 -4.51
N ARG A 67 -24.58 6.24 -4.27
CA ARG A 67 -24.75 7.70 -4.12
C ARG A 67 -24.25 8.48 -5.35
N GLY A 68 -24.54 7.99 -6.55
CA GLY A 68 -24.16 8.61 -7.82
C GLY A 68 -22.80 8.18 -8.36
N VAL A 69 -22.09 7.26 -7.67
CA VAL A 69 -20.82 6.70 -8.12
C VAL A 69 -21.03 5.24 -8.51
N VAL A 70 -20.66 4.88 -9.74
CA VAL A 70 -20.73 3.51 -10.25
C VAL A 70 -19.54 2.71 -9.72
N ILE A 71 -19.82 1.65 -8.97
CA ILE A 71 -18.82 0.81 -8.31
C ILE A 71 -18.87 -0.61 -8.90
N PRO A 72 -17.76 -1.14 -9.43
CA PRO A 72 -17.65 -2.54 -9.79
C PRO A 72 -17.57 -3.43 -8.55
N VAL A 73 -18.18 -4.61 -8.64
CA VAL A 73 -18.28 -5.56 -7.53
C VAL A 73 -17.64 -6.88 -7.93
N VAL A 74 -16.69 -7.32 -7.10
CA VAL A 74 -15.88 -8.52 -7.29
C VAL A 74 -16.25 -9.53 -6.22
N ASN A 75 -16.58 -10.76 -6.63
CA ASN A 75 -16.72 -11.88 -5.71
C ASN A 75 -15.33 -12.42 -5.35
N LEU A 76 -14.94 -12.18 -4.09
CA LEU A 76 -13.61 -12.54 -3.61
C LEU A 76 -13.43 -14.06 -3.53
N ALA A 77 -14.47 -14.83 -3.21
CA ALA A 77 -14.40 -16.29 -3.20
C ALA A 77 -14.14 -16.85 -4.60
N LYS A 78 -14.89 -16.39 -5.60
CA LYS A 78 -14.67 -16.77 -7.02
C LYS A 78 -13.28 -16.35 -7.50
N TRP A 79 -12.84 -15.13 -7.16
CA TRP A 79 -11.51 -14.64 -7.53
C TRP A 79 -10.39 -15.49 -6.93
N MET A 80 -10.53 -15.89 -5.65
CA MET A 80 -9.60 -16.81 -4.97
C MET A 80 -9.76 -18.29 -5.42
N GLN A 81 -10.60 -18.57 -6.41
CA GLN A 81 -10.92 -19.92 -6.89
C GLN A 81 -11.42 -20.84 -5.77
N ILE A 82 -12.20 -20.28 -4.84
CA ILE A 82 -12.81 -21.01 -3.73
C ILE A 82 -14.19 -21.50 -4.18
N THR A 83 -14.41 -22.81 -4.06
CA THR A 83 -15.74 -23.40 -4.18
C THR A 83 -16.57 -23.04 -2.96
N GLU A 84 -17.62 -22.25 -3.16
CA GLU A 84 -18.55 -21.85 -2.10
C GLU A 84 -19.45 -23.03 -1.66
N PRO A 85 -19.82 -23.13 -0.37
CA PRO A 85 -20.70 -24.19 0.12
C PRO A 85 -22.17 -23.94 -0.24
N GLU A 86 -22.88 -24.98 -0.71
CA GLU A 86 -24.29 -24.89 -1.14
C GLU A 86 -25.29 -24.62 0.01
N SER A 87 -24.99 -25.07 1.23
CA SER A 87 -25.96 -25.20 2.34
C SER A 87 -25.63 -24.36 3.59
N THR A 88 -24.87 -23.28 3.46
CA THR A 88 -24.56 -22.40 4.61
C THR A 88 -25.51 -21.20 4.59
N MET A 89 -26.08 -20.80 5.73
CA MET A 89 -26.74 -19.48 5.87
C MET A 89 -25.68 -18.38 5.81
N LEU A 90 -25.13 -18.14 4.62
CA LEU A 90 -24.19 -17.05 4.39
C LEU A 90 -24.91 -15.72 4.60
N LYS A 91 -24.19 -14.73 5.13
CA LYS A 91 -24.70 -13.35 5.29
C LYS A 91 -23.82 -12.42 4.48
N PRO A 92 -23.85 -12.55 3.14
CA PRO A 92 -22.85 -11.91 2.31
C PRO A 92 -22.92 -10.39 2.43
N ARG A 93 -21.73 -9.79 2.42
CA ARG A 93 -21.52 -8.36 2.54
C ARG A 93 -20.61 -7.89 1.41
N VAL A 94 -20.77 -6.63 1.04
CA VAL A 94 -19.83 -5.95 0.15
C VAL A 94 -18.98 -5.02 1.00
N ILE A 95 -17.68 -5.25 1.03
CA ILE A 95 -16.70 -4.33 1.60
C ILE A 95 -16.35 -3.34 0.49
N ILE A 96 -16.76 -2.08 0.64
CA ILE A 96 -16.43 -1.02 -0.30
C ILE A 96 -15.06 -0.47 0.11
N THR A 97 -14.09 -0.65 -0.76
CA THR A 97 -12.72 -0.19 -0.56
C THR A 97 -12.39 0.96 -1.49
N GLU A 98 -11.45 1.79 -1.05
CA GLU A 98 -10.88 2.87 -1.84
C GLU A 98 -9.38 2.67 -2.00
N PHE A 99 -8.94 2.54 -3.24
CA PHE A 99 -7.53 2.49 -3.59
C PHE A 99 -7.28 3.53 -4.67
N SER A 100 -6.42 4.50 -4.38
CA SER A 100 -6.03 5.51 -5.38
C SER A 100 -7.24 6.24 -6.00
N ASN A 101 -8.19 6.66 -5.16
CA ASN A 101 -9.47 7.30 -5.53
C ASN A 101 -10.43 6.44 -6.38
N ILE A 102 -10.18 5.13 -6.48
CA ILE A 102 -11.07 4.18 -7.14
C ILE A 102 -11.82 3.39 -6.07
N LEU A 103 -13.14 3.39 -6.19
CA LEU A 103 -14.03 2.60 -5.35
C LEU A 103 -14.30 1.25 -6.00
N ILE A 104 -14.09 0.19 -5.24
CA ILE A 104 -14.37 -1.19 -5.66
C ILE A 104 -15.06 -1.91 -4.50
N GLY A 105 -16.07 -2.71 -4.82
CA GLY A 105 -16.75 -3.55 -3.86
C GLY A 105 -16.22 -4.98 -3.89
N PHE A 106 -15.89 -5.53 -2.72
CA PHE A 106 -15.55 -6.94 -2.58
C PHE A 106 -16.65 -7.69 -1.84
N ILE A 107 -17.26 -8.67 -2.51
CA ILE A 107 -18.19 -9.59 -1.86
C ILE A 107 -17.40 -10.57 -1.01
N VAL A 108 -17.80 -10.65 0.26
CA VAL A 108 -17.32 -11.62 1.25
C VAL A 108 -18.51 -12.36 1.84
N HIS A 109 -18.30 -13.58 2.33
CA HIS A 109 -19.40 -14.38 2.87
C HIS A 109 -19.98 -13.80 4.17
N GLU A 110 -19.12 -13.27 5.04
CA GLU A 110 -19.54 -12.54 6.24
C GLU A 110 -18.51 -11.49 6.64
N ALA A 111 -18.95 -10.31 7.08
CA ALA A 111 -18.12 -9.36 7.81
C ALA A 111 -18.49 -9.39 9.29
N LYS A 112 -17.51 -9.54 10.18
CA LYS A 112 -17.73 -9.75 11.62
C LYS A 112 -17.62 -8.45 12.41
N ARG A 113 -16.41 -7.93 12.58
CA ARG A 113 -16.10 -6.76 13.42
C ARG A 113 -14.78 -6.12 13.00
N ILE A 114 -14.49 -4.94 13.53
CA ILE A 114 -13.15 -4.34 13.45
C ILE A 114 -12.31 -4.92 14.58
N ARG A 115 -11.07 -5.31 14.26
CA ARG A 115 -10.06 -5.80 15.21
C ARG A 115 -8.91 -4.81 15.29
N ARG A 116 -8.39 -4.58 16.49
CA ARG A 116 -7.14 -3.87 16.73
C ARG A 116 -6.06 -4.88 17.04
N ILE A 117 -5.02 -4.93 16.23
CA ILE A 117 -3.92 -5.90 16.36
C ILE A 117 -2.63 -5.12 16.49
N ASN A 118 -1.79 -5.45 17.47
CA ASN A 118 -0.48 -4.81 17.57
C ASN A 118 0.39 -5.20 16.36
N TRP A 119 1.13 -4.25 15.80
CA TRP A 119 2.04 -4.55 14.68
C TRP A 119 3.07 -5.63 15.00
N LYS A 120 3.45 -5.80 16.28
CA LYS A 120 4.37 -6.84 16.73
C LYS A 120 3.79 -8.25 16.67
N ASP A 121 2.47 -8.38 16.68
CA ASP A 121 1.75 -9.65 16.63
C ASP A 121 1.41 -10.06 15.19
N ILE A 122 1.83 -9.26 14.21
CA ILE A 122 1.68 -9.53 12.78
C ILE A 122 2.99 -10.08 12.25
N GLU A 123 2.97 -11.34 11.84
CA GLU A 123 4.07 -11.99 11.16
C GLU A 123 3.96 -11.76 9.65
N PRO A 124 5.03 -11.36 8.95
CA PRO A 124 5.01 -11.28 7.49
C PRO A 124 4.77 -12.66 6.90
N ALA A 125 3.95 -12.72 5.85
CA ALA A 125 3.60 -13.96 5.19
C ALA A 125 4.80 -14.58 4.43
N THR A 126 5.66 -15.35 5.11
CA THR A 126 6.75 -16.11 4.49
C THR A 126 6.25 -17.50 4.07
N PHE A 127 5.44 -17.58 3.03
CA PHE A 127 5.02 -18.88 2.49
C PHE A 127 6.12 -19.46 1.57
N SER A 128 6.77 -20.52 2.03
CA SER A 128 7.76 -21.30 1.26
C SER A 128 7.15 -21.84 -0.03
N THR A 129 7.91 -21.78 -1.12
CA THR A 129 7.55 -22.22 -2.47
C THR A 129 7.02 -23.66 -2.51
N GLY A 130 5.71 -23.83 -2.55
CA GLY A 130 5.03 -25.11 -2.74
C GLY A 130 3.67 -24.90 -3.42
N SER A 131 3.57 -25.41 -4.64
CA SER A 131 2.41 -25.54 -5.53
C SER A 131 1.02 -25.34 -4.90
N GLY A 132 0.43 -24.15 -5.07
CA GLY A 132 -0.97 -23.85 -4.76
C GLY A 132 -1.34 -22.45 -5.23
N ALA A 133 -2.56 -22.27 -5.76
CA ALA A 133 -3.08 -21.09 -6.45
C ALA A 133 -3.25 -19.81 -5.58
N LEU A 134 -2.69 -19.77 -4.37
CA LEU A 134 -2.56 -18.53 -3.59
C LEU A 134 -1.20 -17.92 -3.94
N ASP A 135 -1.21 -17.15 -5.02
CA ASP A 135 -0.03 -16.52 -5.57
C ASP A 135 0.58 -15.52 -4.58
N LYS A 136 1.91 -15.44 -4.61
CA LYS A 136 2.81 -14.97 -3.54
C LYS A 136 2.73 -13.49 -3.16
N GLY A 137 1.68 -12.77 -3.54
CA GLY A 137 1.56 -11.32 -3.29
C GLY A 137 0.25 -10.86 -2.66
N LYS A 138 -0.67 -11.78 -2.33
CA LYS A 138 -2.04 -11.42 -1.94
C LYS A 138 -2.28 -11.43 -0.44
N ILE A 139 -1.36 -12.04 0.33
CA ILE A 139 -1.38 -12.03 1.78
C ILE A 139 -0.15 -11.23 2.24
N THR A 140 -0.37 -10.12 2.93
CA THR A 140 0.72 -9.28 3.46
C THR A 140 1.23 -9.76 4.81
N GLY A 141 0.34 -10.32 5.62
CA GLY A 141 0.68 -10.76 6.97
C GLY A 141 -0.26 -11.81 7.52
N VAL A 142 0.17 -12.40 8.62
CA VAL A 142 -0.56 -13.43 9.36
C VAL A 142 -0.52 -13.04 10.82
N THR A 143 -1.65 -13.17 11.51
CA THR A 143 -1.71 -12.93 12.96
C THR A 143 -2.61 -13.96 13.63
N ARG A 144 -2.37 -14.23 14.91
CA ARG A 144 -3.21 -15.12 15.72
C ARG A 144 -4.24 -14.30 16.47
N ILE A 145 -5.49 -14.73 16.41
CA ILE A 145 -6.61 -14.13 17.14
C ILE A 145 -7.08 -15.06 18.26
N GLU A 146 -8.21 -14.76 18.90
CA GLU A 146 -8.74 -15.59 19.98
C GLU A 146 -8.93 -17.05 19.55
N ASN A 147 -8.83 -17.97 20.51
CA ASN A 147 -8.89 -19.43 20.28
C ASN A 147 -7.76 -19.98 19.39
N ASP A 148 -6.65 -19.25 19.25
CA ASP A 148 -5.50 -19.64 18.43
C ASP A 148 -5.84 -19.76 16.92
N GLU A 149 -6.92 -19.11 16.48
CA GLU A 149 -7.29 -19.04 15.08
C GLU A 149 -6.34 -18.11 14.32
N VAL A 150 -6.05 -18.45 13.06
CA VAL A 150 -5.14 -17.69 12.20
C VAL A 150 -5.95 -16.76 11.31
N LEU A 151 -5.67 -15.47 11.38
CA LEU A 151 -6.21 -14.44 10.50
C LEU A 151 -5.17 -14.07 9.43
N LEU A 152 -5.58 -14.13 8.17
CA LEU A 152 -4.76 -13.78 7.01
C LEU A 152 -5.07 -12.35 6.56
N ILE A 153 -4.08 -11.47 6.54
CA ILE A 153 -4.23 -10.09 6.10
C ILE A 153 -4.10 -10.05 4.57
N LEU A 154 -5.16 -9.67 3.87
CA LEU A 154 -5.19 -9.59 2.43
C LEU A 154 -4.76 -8.22 1.90
N ASP A 155 -3.94 -8.24 0.86
CA ASP A 155 -3.63 -7.09 0.02
C ASP A 155 -4.68 -6.96 -1.08
N LEU A 156 -5.80 -6.29 -0.78
CA LEU A 156 -6.84 -6.03 -1.78
C LEU A 156 -6.39 -5.04 -2.87
N GLU A 157 -5.35 -4.24 -2.65
CA GLU A 157 -4.81 -3.36 -3.69
C GLU A 157 -4.21 -4.20 -4.82
N SER A 158 -3.41 -5.21 -4.47
CA SER A 158 -2.89 -6.17 -5.45
C SER A 158 -3.99 -6.95 -6.19
N VAL A 159 -5.14 -7.20 -5.54
CA VAL A 159 -6.29 -7.84 -6.21
C VAL A 159 -6.84 -6.93 -7.30
N VAL A 160 -7.00 -5.64 -7.01
CA VAL A 160 -7.47 -4.63 -7.97
C VAL A 160 -6.56 -4.54 -9.19
N GLU A 161 -5.25 -4.60 -8.99
CA GLU A 161 -4.28 -4.57 -10.09
C GLU A 161 -4.41 -5.80 -11.03
N ASP A 162 -4.53 -7.01 -10.47
CA ASP A 162 -4.71 -8.23 -11.26
C ASP A 162 -5.99 -8.22 -12.10
N LEU A 163 -7.05 -7.56 -11.61
CA LEU A 163 -8.33 -7.51 -12.29
C LEU A 163 -8.30 -6.66 -13.57
N GLY A 164 -7.28 -5.81 -13.76
CA GLY A 164 -7.18 -4.92 -14.92
C GLY A 164 -8.31 -3.88 -15.02
N ILE A 165 -9.24 -3.84 -14.04
CA ILE A 165 -10.19 -2.74 -13.79
C ILE A 165 -9.41 -1.43 -13.59
N TYR A 166 -8.15 -1.59 -13.18
CA TYR A 166 -7.15 -0.57 -13.08
C TYR A 166 -6.08 -0.75 -14.17
N ALA A 167 -6.16 0.09 -15.19
CA ALA A 167 -4.98 0.48 -15.94
C ALA A 167 -4.69 1.93 -15.54
N PRO A 168 -3.54 2.25 -14.92
CA PRO A 168 -3.11 3.63 -14.87
C PRO A 168 -3.19 4.15 -16.31
N LYS A 169 -3.96 5.21 -16.54
CA LYS A 169 -3.90 5.95 -17.81
C LYS A 169 -2.45 6.40 -17.97
N THR A 170 -1.68 5.61 -18.69
CA THR A 170 -0.30 5.91 -19.04
C THR A 170 -0.35 6.62 -20.38
N ASP A 171 -0.94 7.83 -20.40
CA ASP A 171 -0.59 8.83 -21.41
C ASP A 171 0.81 9.40 -21.10
N ILE A 172 1.74 8.51 -20.74
CA ILE A 172 3.11 8.85 -20.38
C ILE A 172 3.95 8.46 -21.58
N ASP A 173 4.37 9.48 -22.31
CA ASP A 173 5.45 9.35 -23.26
C ASP A 173 6.75 9.07 -22.49
N PHE A 174 7.08 7.78 -22.35
CA PHE A 174 8.30 7.34 -21.66
C PHE A 174 9.58 7.93 -22.29
N GLY A 175 9.52 8.42 -23.53
CA GLY A 175 10.60 9.14 -24.19
C GLY A 175 10.83 10.56 -23.65
N LYS A 176 9.88 11.13 -22.92
CA LYS A 176 9.96 12.46 -22.28
C LYS A 176 10.27 12.41 -20.78
N ILE A 177 10.34 11.22 -20.18
CA ILE A 177 10.74 11.09 -18.78
C ILE A 177 12.19 11.48 -18.63
N GLU A 178 12.44 12.49 -17.80
CA GLU A 178 13.79 12.92 -17.47
C GLU A 178 14.58 11.81 -16.78
N LYS A 179 15.84 11.66 -17.19
CA LYS A 179 16.75 10.63 -16.67
C LYS A 179 17.73 11.24 -15.70
N PHE A 180 17.97 10.52 -14.62
CA PHE A 180 18.88 10.86 -13.55
C PHE A 180 19.82 9.68 -13.29
N THR A 181 20.93 9.96 -12.61
CA THR A 181 21.90 8.96 -12.16
C THR A 181 21.99 8.97 -10.65
N GLY A 182 22.40 7.85 -10.07
CA GLY A 182 22.56 7.67 -8.64
C GLY A 182 21.55 6.67 -8.09
N THR A 183 21.38 6.72 -6.78
CA THR A 183 20.58 5.78 -6.00
C THR A 183 19.36 6.48 -5.44
N ALA A 184 18.24 5.78 -5.42
CA ALA A 184 17.04 6.13 -4.68
C ALA A 184 16.76 5.07 -3.63
N LEU A 185 16.41 5.49 -2.42
CA LEU A 185 15.89 4.60 -1.38
C LEU A 185 14.36 4.69 -1.38
N ILE A 186 13.68 3.56 -1.46
CA ILE A 186 12.22 3.51 -1.39
C ILE A 186 11.78 2.73 -0.14
N LEU A 187 10.78 3.26 0.56
CA LEU A 187 10.19 2.65 1.75
C LEU A 187 8.69 2.51 1.52
N ASP A 188 8.16 1.29 1.57
CA ASP A 188 6.72 1.02 1.42
C ASP A 188 6.44 -0.40 1.94
N ASP A 189 5.40 -0.60 2.74
CA ASP A 189 5.09 -1.89 3.36
C ASP A 189 4.36 -2.84 2.40
N SER A 190 3.61 -2.28 1.45
CA SER A 190 2.97 -3.00 0.36
C SER A 190 4.01 -3.42 -0.68
N MET A 191 4.25 -4.72 -0.80
CA MET A 191 5.16 -5.27 -1.81
C MET A 191 4.77 -4.83 -3.23
N THR A 192 3.47 -4.75 -3.50
CA THR A 192 2.91 -4.33 -4.78
C THR A 192 3.23 -2.86 -5.07
N ALA A 193 2.90 -1.96 -4.13
CA ALA A 193 3.18 -0.54 -4.27
C ALA A 193 4.70 -0.28 -4.35
N ARG A 194 5.49 -0.93 -3.50
CA ARG A 194 6.97 -0.85 -3.52
C ARG A 194 7.55 -1.28 -4.86
N LYS A 195 7.13 -2.42 -5.40
CA LYS A 195 7.59 -2.92 -6.71
C LYS A 195 7.33 -1.89 -7.81
N ARG A 196 6.18 -1.23 -7.76
CA ARG A 196 5.81 -0.25 -8.76
C ARG A 196 6.60 1.06 -8.65
N VAL A 197 6.75 1.60 -7.44
CA VAL A 197 7.60 2.78 -7.21
C VAL A 197 9.01 2.48 -7.68
N LYS A 198 9.54 1.27 -7.39
CA LYS A 198 10.82 0.80 -7.93
C LYS A 198 10.87 0.84 -9.45
N GLU A 199 9.90 0.26 -10.14
CA GLU A 199 9.86 0.26 -11.62
C GLU A 199 9.86 1.69 -12.19
N MET A 200 9.10 2.60 -11.58
CA MET A 200 9.06 4.01 -11.99
C MET A 200 10.41 4.72 -11.73
N MET A 201 11.02 4.52 -10.57
CA MET A 201 12.35 5.08 -10.26
C MET A 201 13.44 4.53 -11.19
N GLN A 202 13.38 3.23 -11.53
CA GLN A 202 14.28 2.61 -12.51
C GLN A 202 14.06 3.18 -13.92
N GLN A 203 12.81 3.46 -14.30
CA GLN A 203 12.52 4.17 -15.54
C GLN A 203 13.12 5.58 -15.55
N MET A 204 13.26 6.25 -14.41
CA MET A 204 13.99 7.52 -14.32
C MET A 204 15.52 7.35 -14.31
N GLY A 205 16.05 6.12 -14.32
CA GLY A 205 17.49 5.84 -14.37
C GLY A 205 18.16 5.56 -13.03
N PHE A 206 17.42 5.56 -11.92
CA PHE A 206 17.99 5.29 -10.60
C PHE A 206 18.31 3.81 -10.38
N GLN A 207 19.39 3.58 -9.63
CA GLN A 207 19.53 2.35 -8.86
C GLN A 207 18.60 2.44 -7.64
N VAL A 208 17.87 1.35 -7.34
CA VAL A 208 16.85 1.38 -6.28
C VAL A 208 17.26 0.46 -5.14
N VAL A 209 17.31 1.02 -3.94
CA VAL A 209 17.40 0.31 -2.67
C VAL A 209 15.99 0.29 -2.07
N GLU A 210 15.57 -0.88 -1.57
CA GLU A 210 14.22 -1.10 -1.05
C GLU A 210 14.26 -1.34 0.45
N ALA A 211 13.25 -0.84 1.16
CA ALA A 211 12.95 -1.15 2.55
C ALA A 211 11.42 -1.28 2.72
N LYS A 212 10.99 -2.12 3.68
CA LYS A 212 9.56 -2.37 3.93
C LYS A 212 8.94 -1.45 5.00
N ASP A 213 9.77 -0.76 5.77
CA ASP A 213 9.36 0.14 6.85
C ASP A 213 10.49 1.13 7.20
N GLY A 214 10.21 2.11 8.07
CA GLY A 214 11.19 3.10 8.51
C GLY A 214 12.40 2.50 9.25
N VAL A 215 12.24 1.36 9.94
CA VAL A 215 13.35 0.71 10.67
C VAL A 215 14.33 0.09 9.68
N GLU A 216 13.83 -0.65 8.69
CA GLU A 216 14.66 -1.19 7.61
C GLU A 216 15.28 -0.06 6.79
N GLY A 217 14.56 1.04 6.55
CA GLY A 217 15.07 2.22 5.85
C GLY A 217 16.30 2.82 6.54
N ILE A 218 16.28 2.98 7.87
CA ILE A 218 17.43 3.46 8.64
C ILE A 218 18.61 2.49 8.52
N ASN A 219 18.37 1.18 8.67
CA ASN A 219 19.44 0.19 8.52
C ASN A 219 20.09 0.26 7.13
N LYS A 220 19.29 0.47 6.07
CA LYS A 220 19.80 0.66 4.70
C LYS A 220 20.61 1.94 4.56
N LEU A 221 20.21 3.03 5.20
CA LEU A 221 20.99 4.28 5.21
C LEU A 221 22.33 4.10 5.92
N GLU A 222 22.37 3.36 7.02
CA GLU A 222 23.63 3.03 7.70
C GLU A 222 24.55 2.16 6.83
N GLU A 223 24.01 1.13 6.17
CA GLU A 223 24.76 0.32 5.20
C GLU A 223 25.34 1.17 4.07
N LEU A 224 24.53 2.08 3.49
CA LEU A 224 24.98 3.00 2.44
C LEU A 224 26.03 3.98 2.96
N SER A 225 25.87 4.52 4.17
CA SER A 225 26.84 5.42 4.79
C SER A 225 28.20 4.74 4.99
N GLN A 226 28.21 3.46 5.39
CA GLN A 226 29.46 2.69 5.53
C GLN A 226 30.14 2.43 4.19
N VAL A 227 29.37 2.23 3.12
CA VAL A 227 29.91 1.95 1.77
C VAL A 227 30.41 3.21 1.09
N TYR A 228 29.66 4.31 1.14
CA TYR A 228 29.93 5.51 0.35
C TYR A 228 30.61 6.63 1.15
N GLY A 229 30.58 6.57 2.48
CA GLY A 229 31.21 7.57 3.35
C GLY A 229 30.75 9.00 3.03
N GLU A 230 31.69 9.90 2.79
CA GLU A 230 31.43 11.30 2.45
C GLU A 230 30.75 11.48 1.10
N SER A 231 30.88 10.51 0.18
CA SER A 231 30.24 10.54 -1.14
C SER A 231 28.78 10.04 -1.13
N LEU A 232 28.19 9.85 0.06
CA LEU A 232 26.80 9.40 0.19
C LEU A 232 25.83 10.37 -0.49
N ASN A 233 25.94 11.68 -0.25
CA ASN A 233 25.05 12.69 -0.85
C ASN A 233 25.24 12.81 -2.37
N ASP A 234 26.44 12.49 -2.87
CA ASP A 234 26.71 12.40 -4.31
C ASP A 234 26.01 11.19 -4.95
N THR A 235 25.72 10.15 -4.18
CA THR A 235 25.20 8.89 -4.67
C THR A 235 23.70 8.75 -4.41
N LEU A 236 23.25 8.89 -3.16
CA LEU A 236 21.86 8.79 -2.75
C LEU A 236 21.16 10.12 -2.99
N LYS A 237 20.35 10.18 -4.06
CA LYS A 237 19.76 11.42 -4.55
C LYS A 237 18.39 11.73 -3.99
N ILE A 238 17.67 10.72 -3.53
CA ILE A 238 16.30 10.89 -3.04
C ILE A 238 15.85 9.70 -2.22
N ILE A 239 14.97 9.96 -1.28
CA ILE A 239 14.21 8.96 -0.53
C ILE A 239 12.73 9.11 -0.88
N VAL A 240 12.05 8.02 -1.22
CA VAL A 240 10.60 7.99 -1.44
C VAL A 240 9.99 7.10 -0.37
N SER A 241 9.17 7.65 0.52
CA SER A 241 8.61 6.91 1.66
C SER A 241 7.10 6.90 1.61
N ASP A 242 6.48 5.74 1.77
CA ASP A 242 5.09 5.71 2.24
C ASP A 242 5.02 6.36 3.62
N VAL A 243 3.87 6.95 3.91
CA VAL A 243 3.55 7.51 5.21
C VAL A 243 3.15 6.38 6.15
N GLU A 244 2.24 5.51 5.73
CA GLU A 244 1.70 4.46 6.58
C GLU A 244 2.55 3.20 6.44
N MET A 245 3.36 2.90 7.45
CA MET A 245 4.21 1.71 7.47
C MET A 245 4.22 1.07 8.87
N PRO A 246 4.39 -0.26 8.98
CA PRO A 246 4.54 -0.94 10.26
C PRO A 246 5.84 -0.54 10.95
N GLN A 247 5.93 -0.74 12.27
CA GLN A 247 7.10 -0.48 13.12
C GLN A 247 7.55 1.00 13.23
N MET A 248 7.72 1.69 12.11
CA MET A 248 8.05 3.10 12.00
C MET A 248 7.44 3.68 10.73
N ASP A 249 6.53 4.63 10.91
CA ASP A 249 5.89 5.37 9.81
C ASP A 249 6.87 6.36 9.14
N GLY A 250 6.46 6.86 7.96
CA GLY A 250 7.28 7.76 7.16
C GLY A 250 7.67 9.06 7.85
N PHE A 251 6.82 9.61 8.72
CA PHE A 251 7.11 10.86 9.42
C PHE A 251 8.14 10.66 10.53
N HIS A 252 8.01 9.60 11.32
CA HIS A 252 8.99 9.25 12.34
C HIS A 252 10.35 8.90 11.70
N PHE A 253 10.32 8.21 10.56
CA PHE A 253 11.52 7.96 9.77
C PHE A 253 12.17 9.28 9.30
N ALA A 254 11.40 10.17 8.69
CA ALA A 254 11.91 11.45 8.20
C ALA A 254 12.49 12.32 9.32
N ALA A 255 11.74 12.50 10.42
CA ALA A 255 12.21 13.25 11.59
C ALA A 255 13.55 12.72 12.10
N ARG A 256 13.68 11.39 12.21
CA ARG A 256 14.90 10.75 12.71
C ARG A 256 16.10 10.94 11.79
N ILE A 257 15.93 10.85 10.47
CA ILE A 257 17.06 11.02 9.55
C ILE A 257 17.43 12.50 9.37
N LYS A 258 16.47 13.43 9.53
CA LYS A 258 16.75 14.87 9.50
C LYS A 258 17.51 15.35 10.72
N GLU A 259 17.51 14.60 11.82
CA GLU A 259 18.38 14.84 12.98
C GLU A 259 19.82 14.37 12.78
N ASP A 260 20.08 13.48 11.82
CA ASP A 260 21.42 12.95 11.54
C ASP A 260 22.16 13.82 10.51
N PRO A 261 23.32 14.41 10.85
CA PRO A 261 24.10 15.25 9.94
C PRO A 261 24.48 14.57 8.62
N ARG A 262 24.53 13.23 8.57
CA ARG A 262 24.87 12.45 7.37
C ARG A 262 23.72 12.37 6.38
N PHE A 263 22.48 12.47 6.84
CA PHE A 263 21.28 12.22 6.03
C PHE A 263 20.37 13.44 5.90
N LYS A 264 20.54 14.46 6.76
CA LYS A 264 19.64 15.62 6.85
C LYS A 264 19.39 16.36 5.54
N ASP A 265 20.37 16.37 4.65
CA ASP A 265 20.29 17.11 3.39
C ASP A 265 19.64 16.26 2.29
N ILE A 266 19.51 14.94 2.46
CA ILE A 266 18.89 14.06 1.45
C ILE A 266 17.39 14.38 1.35
N PRO A 267 16.87 14.64 0.13
CA PRO A 267 15.46 14.97 -0.03
C PRO A 267 14.56 13.74 0.12
N ILE A 268 13.41 13.94 0.75
CA ILE A 268 12.38 12.95 1.04
C ILE A 268 11.08 13.36 0.33
N VAL A 269 10.49 12.43 -0.41
CA VAL A 269 9.15 12.57 -1.00
C VAL A 269 8.23 11.54 -0.35
N PHE A 270 7.14 12.01 0.25
CA PHE A 270 6.13 11.13 0.80
C PHE A 270 5.18 10.64 -0.30
N ASN A 271 4.90 9.34 -0.33
CA ASN A 271 4.03 8.70 -1.31
C ASN A 271 2.88 7.98 -0.59
N SER A 272 1.75 8.67 -0.37
CA SER A 272 0.66 8.16 0.47
C SER A 272 -0.58 7.77 -0.35
N SER A 273 -1.28 6.74 0.12
CA SER A 273 -2.51 6.22 -0.50
C SER A 273 -3.79 7.00 -0.20
N LEU A 274 -3.76 7.92 0.77
CA LEU A 274 -4.93 8.68 1.21
C LEU A 274 -4.71 10.16 0.94
N SER A 275 -5.63 10.80 0.23
CA SER A 275 -5.72 12.26 0.11
C SER A 275 -6.20 12.85 1.45
N ASN A 276 -5.34 12.84 2.47
CA ASN A 276 -5.65 13.53 3.70
C ASN A 276 -5.51 15.03 3.44
N GLU A 277 -6.61 15.79 3.53
CA GLU A 277 -6.65 17.26 3.48
C GLU A 277 -5.71 17.93 4.52
N PHE A 278 -5.23 17.16 5.49
CA PHE A 278 -4.26 17.56 6.52
C PHE A 278 -2.79 17.59 6.03
N MET A 279 -2.49 17.02 4.85
CA MET A 279 -1.16 17.02 4.22
C MET A 279 -1.02 18.19 3.24
N ASN A 280 -0.96 19.42 3.76
CA ASN A 280 -0.58 20.59 2.97
C ASN A 280 0.96 20.72 2.89
N GLU A 281 1.49 21.54 1.97
CA GLU A 281 2.94 21.77 1.81
C GLU A 281 3.63 22.13 3.14
N LYS A 282 2.92 22.80 4.05
CA LYS A 282 3.43 23.18 5.37
C LYS A 282 3.62 21.97 6.28
N GLY A 283 2.66 21.05 6.33
CA GLY A 283 2.76 19.81 7.11
C GLY A 283 3.86 18.88 6.58
N VAL A 284 4.05 18.84 5.26
CA VAL A 284 5.15 18.09 4.61
C VAL A 284 6.52 18.66 5.02
N GLN A 285 6.67 19.99 4.96
CA GLN A 285 7.90 20.65 5.41
C GLN A 285 8.15 20.49 6.92
N GLU A 286 7.12 20.61 7.74
CA GLU A 286 7.20 20.43 9.20
C GLU A 286 7.61 19.00 9.59
N ALA A 287 7.23 18.01 8.79
CA ALA A 287 7.65 16.62 8.95
C ALA A 287 9.01 16.29 8.33
N GLY A 288 9.68 17.28 7.71
CA GLY A 288 11.00 17.11 7.10
C GLY A 288 10.98 16.52 5.68
N GLY A 289 9.85 16.57 4.98
CA GLY A 289 9.75 16.21 3.57
C GLY A 289 9.83 17.41 2.63
N GLU A 290 10.25 17.15 1.40
CA GLU A 290 10.38 18.14 0.32
C GLU A 290 9.28 18.03 -0.74
N GLY A 291 8.50 16.95 -0.72
CA GLY A 291 7.37 16.73 -1.62
C GLY A 291 6.38 15.70 -1.09
N TYR A 292 5.17 15.72 -1.65
CA TYR A 292 4.10 14.78 -1.33
C TYR A 292 3.37 14.37 -2.61
N LEU A 293 3.18 13.06 -2.74
CA LEU A 293 2.50 12.42 -3.84
C LEU A 293 1.33 11.63 -3.28
N VAL A 294 0.14 11.91 -3.82
CA VAL A 294 -0.98 10.98 -3.70
C VAL A 294 -0.67 9.83 -4.65
N LYS A 295 -0.63 8.60 -4.12
CA LYS A 295 -0.42 7.40 -4.94
C LYS A 295 -1.40 7.48 -6.11
N PHE A 296 -0.84 7.44 -7.32
CA PHE A 296 -1.51 7.15 -8.59
C PHE A 296 -1.81 8.27 -9.60
N ASN A 297 -0.87 9.18 -9.79
CA ASN A 297 -0.65 9.69 -11.14
C ASN A 297 0.83 9.53 -11.48
N ALA A 298 1.13 8.64 -12.43
CA ALA A 298 2.50 8.37 -12.80
C ALA A 298 3.17 9.60 -13.45
N SER A 299 2.42 10.45 -14.17
CA SER A 299 2.94 11.75 -14.62
C SER A 299 3.29 12.65 -13.45
N ASP A 300 2.42 12.74 -12.45
CA ASP A 300 2.66 13.58 -11.27
C ASP A 300 3.86 13.06 -10.47
N PHE A 301 4.00 11.74 -10.34
CA PHE A 301 5.18 11.11 -9.74
C PHE A 301 6.46 11.52 -10.47
N PHE A 302 6.54 11.31 -11.80
CA PHE A 302 7.74 11.66 -12.56
C PHE A 302 8.07 13.15 -12.45
N ASN A 303 7.04 14.00 -12.53
CA ASN A 303 7.20 15.45 -12.45
C ASN A 303 7.67 15.90 -11.06
N GLU A 304 7.10 15.38 -9.98
CA GLU A 304 7.46 15.79 -8.62
C GLU A 304 8.86 15.30 -8.25
N ILE A 305 9.21 14.05 -8.60
CA ILE A 305 10.58 13.54 -8.39
C ILE A 305 11.59 14.41 -9.15
N ALA A 306 11.33 14.70 -10.43
CA ALA A 306 12.22 15.57 -11.21
C ALA A 306 12.34 16.98 -10.63
N LYS A 307 11.23 17.56 -10.16
CA LYS A 307 11.18 18.88 -9.52
C LYS A 307 12.00 18.92 -8.23
N VAL A 308 11.82 17.94 -7.34
CA VAL A 308 12.54 17.87 -6.05
C VAL A 308 14.04 17.74 -6.29
N ILE A 309 14.46 16.87 -7.20
CA ILE A 309 15.89 16.67 -7.51
C ILE A 309 16.52 17.91 -8.11
N LYS A 310 15.85 18.58 -9.07
CA LYS A 310 16.36 19.83 -9.65
C LYS A 310 16.49 20.94 -8.64
N LYS A 311 15.51 21.07 -7.74
CA LYS A 311 15.54 22.06 -6.66
C LYS A 311 16.75 21.81 -5.76
N HIS A 312 17.01 20.55 -5.42
CA HIS A 312 18.13 20.18 -4.57
C HIS A 312 19.49 20.43 -5.25
N GLN A 313 19.66 20.02 -6.52
CA GLN A 313 20.87 20.29 -7.31
C GLN A 313 21.17 21.79 -7.48
N SER A 314 20.12 22.63 -7.55
CA SER A 314 20.28 24.08 -7.67
C SER A 314 20.73 24.73 -6.35
N GLN A 315 20.42 24.12 -5.21
CA GLN A 315 20.83 24.60 -3.88
C GLN A 315 22.27 24.21 -3.53
N GLU A 316 22.81 23.14 -4.11
CA GLU A 316 24.22 22.74 -3.95
C GLU A 316 25.19 23.60 -4.79
N GLN A 317 24.70 24.30 -5.82
CA GLN A 317 25.52 25.11 -6.74
C GLN A 317 25.54 26.62 -6.43
N GLY A 318 24.80 27.08 -5.42
CA GLY A 318 24.68 28.49 -5.02
C GLY A 318 25.28 28.76 -3.65
#